data_AF-A0A973AVV5-F1
#
_entry.id   AF-A0A973AVV5-F1
#
_cell.length_a   1.000
_cell.length_b   1.000
_cell.length_c   1.000
_cell.angle_alpha   90.00
_cell.angle_beta   90.00
_cell.angle_gamma   90.00
#
_symmetry.space_group_name_H-M   'P 1'
#
loop_
_entity.id
_entity.type
_entity.pdbx_description
1 polymer ?
#
loop_
_entity_poly.entity_id
_entity_poly.type
_entity_poly.pdbx_seq_one_letter_code
_entity_poly.pdbx_strand_id
1 'polypeptide(L)'
;MIHMSLPLSSPTRPRLQLHEDAVAMAIGFFIVAMALAVTWLGRPHDDPANREKYPKGWPTPLASTIDKPQTWANSPTEALIDKKGRSVVMSIVLGAGWVVLVGIAATVLGGGSPLPVLPGAVTIAGLACAAYFLSSQKLIHYYNLEYPLWALAVGLLIGNTVGVPGWLARAPSGEFLIKTGLVIFGAEVLFGRLLELGLPGLMTSWLVTPVVLIATYWFGVHVLRIPSRSLCMVISADMSVCGVSAAIATAAACRAKKEELSLAIGLSLAFTVLMMVAMPPFIAWSGMDQ
;
A
#
# COMPACT_ATOMS: atom_id res chain seq x y z
N MET A 1 -10.62 -38.03 -4.85
CA MET A 1 -11.73 -38.01 -3.86
C MET A 1 -11.11 -38.11 -2.48
N ILE A 2 -10.66 -36.99 -1.92
CA ILE A 2 -10.19 -36.91 -0.52
C ILE A 2 -10.84 -35.66 0.07
N HIS A 3 -11.99 -35.90 0.71
CA HIS A 3 -12.65 -34.97 1.60
C HIS A 3 -11.77 -34.81 2.83
N MET A 4 -11.12 -33.66 2.99
CA MET A 4 -10.57 -33.24 4.28
C MET A 4 -11.30 -31.97 4.71
N SER A 5 -12.35 -32.21 5.48
CA SER A 5 -13.20 -31.23 6.14
C SER A 5 -12.38 -30.36 7.08
N LEU A 6 -12.05 -29.15 6.63
CA LEU A 6 -11.66 -28.05 7.51
C LEU A 6 -12.80 -27.78 8.50
N PRO A 7 -12.56 -27.81 9.83
CA PRO A 7 -13.55 -27.35 10.79
C PRO A 7 -13.66 -25.82 10.70
N LEU A 8 -14.61 -25.36 9.89
CA LEU A 8 -15.18 -24.02 9.95
C LEU A 8 -15.99 -23.91 11.25
N SER A 9 -15.44 -23.28 12.27
CA SER A 9 -16.17 -22.41 13.23
C SER A 9 -15.27 -22.02 14.40
N SER A 10 -14.51 -20.93 14.25
CA SER A 10 -14.20 -20.12 15.44
C SER A 10 -15.43 -19.25 15.71
N PRO A 11 -16.00 -19.24 16.93
CA PRO A 11 -17.13 -18.39 17.25
C PRO A 11 -16.70 -16.93 17.06
N THR A 12 -17.40 -16.23 16.17
CA THR A 12 -17.32 -14.77 16.01
C THR A 12 -17.75 -14.14 17.34
N ARG A 13 -16.79 -13.92 18.24
CA ARG A 13 -16.95 -12.93 19.30
C ARG A 13 -17.26 -11.60 18.59
N PRO A 14 -18.24 -10.81 19.05
CA PRO A 14 -18.39 -9.44 18.57
C PRO A 14 -17.16 -8.68 19.07
N ARG A 15 -16.06 -8.74 18.32
CA ARG A 15 -14.84 -8.01 18.65
C ARG A 15 -15.13 -6.54 18.37
N LEU A 16 -14.63 -5.74 19.30
CA LEU A 16 -14.57 -4.29 19.40
C LEU A 16 -13.97 -3.62 18.14
N GLN A 17 -14.50 -3.84 16.94
CA GLN A 17 -13.96 -3.36 15.65
C GLN A 17 -13.82 -1.84 15.58
N LEU A 18 -14.72 -1.10 16.24
CA LEU A 18 -14.66 0.36 16.37
C LEU A 18 -13.38 0.85 17.04
N HIS A 19 -12.80 0.09 17.99
CA HIS A 19 -11.58 0.53 18.68
C HIS A 19 -10.34 0.34 17.80
N GLU A 20 -10.25 -0.75 17.03
CA GLU A 20 -9.10 -0.98 16.13
C GLU A 20 -9.07 0.01 14.96
N ASP A 21 -10.22 0.31 14.37
CA ASP A 21 -10.34 1.32 13.30
C ASP A 21 -10.00 2.72 13.80
N ALA A 22 -10.51 3.08 14.98
CA ALA A 22 -10.21 4.36 15.61
C ALA A 22 -8.72 4.47 15.98
N VAL A 23 -8.11 3.39 16.46
CA VAL A 23 -6.68 3.36 16.78
C VAL A 23 -5.82 3.48 15.53
N ALA A 24 -6.14 2.77 14.44
CA ALA A 24 -5.42 2.90 13.17
C ALA A 24 -5.53 4.33 12.61
N MET A 25 -6.72 4.93 12.67
CA MET A 25 -6.94 6.32 12.28
C MET A 25 -6.18 7.31 13.16
N ALA A 26 -6.19 7.13 14.47
CA ALA A 26 -5.50 7.99 15.43
C ALA A 26 -3.98 7.94 15.25
N ILE A 27 -3.40 6.73 15.06
CA ILE A 27 -1.97 6.56 14.79
C ILE A 27 -1.61 7.23 13.47
N GLY A 28 -2.37 6.96 12.40
CA GLY A 28 -2.12 7.59 11.11
C GLY A 28 -2.18 9.11 11.18
N PHE A 29 -3.21 9.66 11.82
CA PHE A 29 -3.34 11.10 12.02
C PHE A 29 -2.20 11.67 12.88
N PHE A 30 -1.79 10.99 13.95
CA PHE A 30 -0.68 11.42 14.78
C PHE A 30 0.64 11.45 14.02
N ILE A 31 0.93 10.42 13.21
CA ILE A 31 2.13 10.36 12.37
C ILE A 31 2.16 11.53 11.39
N VAL A 32 1.02 11.83 10.76
CA VAL A 32 0.89 12.94 9.81
C VAL A 32 1.03 14.29 10.49
N ALA A 33 0.36 14.49 11.63
CA ALA A 33 0.45 15.70 12.41
C ALA A 33 1.88 15.94 12.91
N MET A 34 2.58 14.89 13.36
CA MET A 34 3.98 14.96 13.74
C MET A 34 4.88 15.29 12.55
N ALA A 35 4.67 14.65 11.39
CA ALA A 35 5.42 14.95 10.17
C ALA A 35 5.23 16.42 9.74
N LEU A 36 3.99 16.91 9.75
CA LEU A 36 3.66 18.31 9.47
C LEU A 36 4.25 19.26 10.51
N ALA A 37 4.25 18.92 11.80
CA ALA A 37 4.86 19.73 12.85
C ALA A 37 6.38 19.84 12.66
N VAL A 38 7.06 18.74 12.31
CA VAL A 38 8.50 18.72 12.04
C VAL A 38 8.85 19.52 10.77
N THR A 39 8.06 19.39 9.70
CA THR A 39 8.28 20.19 8.48
C THR A 39 7.99 21.67 8.72
N TRP A 40 7.01 21.99 9.57
CA TRP A 40 6.68 23.36 9.94
C TRP A 40 7.75 24.00 10.83
N LEU A 41 8.33 23.25 11.77
CA LEU A 41 9.49 23.69 12.56
C LEU A 41 10.76 23.86 11.71
N GLY A 42 10.91 23.05 10.66
CA GLY A 42 12.01 23.15 9.70
C GLY A 42 11.84 24.26 8.65
N ARG A 43 10.77 25.05 8.72
CA ARG A 43 10.48 26.13 7.76
C ARG A 43 11.50 27.28 7.92
N PRO A 44 12.25 27.64 6.88
CA PRO A 44 13.10 28.83 6.92
C PRO A 44 12.24 30.10 7.05
N HIS A 45 12.57 30.97 8.00
CA HIS A 45 11.83 32.21 8.27
C HIS A 45 12.02 33.30 7.21
N ASP A 46 13.10 33.23 6.43
CA ASP A 46 13.53 34.36 5.60
C ASP A 46 12.92 34.41 4.19
N ASP A 47 12.39 33.29 3.64
CA ASP A 47 11.68 33.32 2.36
C ASP A 47 10.87 32.03 2.07
N PRO A 48 9.58 31.95 2.45
CA PRO A 48 8.85 30.68 2.47
C PRO A 48 8.39 30.14 1.11
N ALA A 49 8.35 30.98 0.08
CA ALA A 49 7.65 30.73 -1.19
C ALA A 49 8.59 30.54 -2.40
N ASN A 50 9.90 30.63 -2.20
CA ASN A 50 10.87 30.66 -3.29
C ASN A 50 11.16 29.25 -3.84
N ARG A 51 10.30 28.79 -4.77
CA ARG A 51 10.37 27.47 -5.43
C ARG A 51 11.64 27.26 -6.27
N GLU A 52 12.35 28.32 -6.64
CA GLU A 52 13.64 28.22 -7.36
C GLU A 52 14.78 27.71 -6.47
N LYS A 53 14.75 28.05 -5.17
CA LYS A 53 15.79 27.65 -4.21
C LYS A 53 15.58 26.24 -3.64
N TYR A 54 14.33 25.76 -3.64
CA TYR A 54 13.94 24.45 -3.09
C TYR A 54 12.90 23.73 -3.98
N PRO A 55 13.32 23.18 -5.14
CA PRO A 55 12.39 22.60 -6.12
C PRO A 55 11.67 21.33 -5.64
N LYS A 56 12.14 20.68 -4.57
CA LYS A 56 11.56 19.45 -3.99
C LYS A 56 10.98 19.63 -2.58
N GLY A 57 10.79 20.88 -2.13
CA GLY A 57 10.29 21.21 -0.79
C GLY A 57 11.39 21.65 0.19
N TRP A 58 10.97 22.11 1.38
CA TRP A 58 11.88 22.65 2.40
C TRP A 58 12.87 21.60 2.93
N PRO A 59 14.10 22.00 3.28
CA PRO A 59 15.09 21.08 3.83
C PRO A 59 14.61 20.57 5.20
N THR A 60 14.21 19.31 5.27
CA THR A 60 13.87 18.69 6.55
C THR A 60 15.12 18.10 7.20
N PRO A 61 15.28 18.20 8.52
CA PRO A 61 16.41 17.60 9.24
C PRO A 61 16.57 16.10 8.96
N LEU A 62 15.47 15.42 8.65
CA LEU A 62 15.37 13.98 8.38
C LEU A 62 15.66 13.60 6.92
N ALA A 63 15.65 14.55 5.97
CA ALA A 63 15.92 14.25 4.56
C ALA A 63 17.33 13.69 4.33
N SER A 64 18.29 14.00 5.21
CA SER A 64 19.65 13.46 5.13
C SER A 64 19.78 12.01 5.60
N THR A 65 18.78 11.50 6.33
CA THR A 65 18.77 10.18 6.98
C THR A 65 18.01 9.13 6.17
N ILE A 66 17.16 9.57 5.23
CA ILE A 66 16.27 8.71 4.44
C ILE A 66 16.72 8.74 2.97
N ASP A 67 17.70 7.90 2.62
CA ASP A 67 18.05 7.61 1.23
C ASP A 67 17.35 6.31 0.77
N LYS A 68 16.88 6.27 -0.47
CA LYS A 68 16.26 5.07 -1.07
C LYS A 68 17.37 4.12 -1.54
N PRO A 69 17.26 2.80 -1.33
CA PRO A 69 18.28 1.86 -1.81
C PRO A 69 18.29 1.83 -3.35
N GLN A 70 19.48 1.66 -3.91
CA GLN A 70 19.73 1.74 -5.35
C GLN A 70 19.52 0.39 -6.03
N THR A 71 19.26 0.39 -7.34
CA THR A 71 19.12 -0.86 -8.12
C THR A 71 20.47 -1.54 -8.32
N TRP A 72 20.50 -2.86 -8.14
CA TRP A 72 21.72 -3.67 -8.26
C TRP A 72 21.72 -4.53 -9.53
N ALA A 73 22.90 -4.88 -10.04
CA ALA A 73 23.02 -5.66 -11.29
C ALA A 73 23.81 -6.95 -11.11
N ASN A 74 25.01 -6.84 -10.54
CA ASN A 74 25.98 -7.94 -10.47
C ASN A 74 26.18 -8.46 -9.05
N SER A 75 26.05 -7.59 -8.04
CA SER A 75 26.14 -7.99 -6.63
C SER A 75 25.02 -7.37 -5.78
N PRO A 76 24.35 -8.16 -4.91
CA PRO A 76 23.34 -7.65 -3.96
C PRO A 76 23.87 -6.50 -3.08
N THR A 77 25.16 -6.51 -2.76
CA THR A 77 25.80 -5.51 -1.90
C THR A 77 25.83 -4.12 -2.51
N GLU A 78 25.70 -3.98 -3.84
CA GLU A 78 25.63 -2.67 -4.51
C GLU A 78 24.34 -1.91 -4.17
N ALA A 79 23.23 -2.60 -3.90
CA ALA A 79 21.96 -1.95 -3.51
C ALA A 79 22.01 -1.30 -2.13
N LEU A 80 22.99 -1.71 -1.30
CA LEU A 80 23.20 -1.20 0.04
C LEU A 80 24.07 0.07 0.06
N ILE A 81 24.53 0.54 -1.10
CA ILE A 81 25.42 1.70 -1.23
C ILE A 81 24.75 2.74 -2.15
N ASP A 82 24.58 3.97 -1.65
CA ASP A 82 24.02 5.08 -2.43
C ASP A 82 25.02 5.58 -3.50
N LYS A 83 24.54 6.36 -4.49
CA LYS A 83 25.35 7.02 -5.53
C LYS A 83 26.49 7.89 -4.98
N LYS A 84 26.43 8.29 -3.70
CA LYS A 84 27.47 9.04 -2.98
C LYS A 84 28.38 8.17 -2.09
N GLY A 85 28.30 6.84 -2.17
CA GLY A 85 29.13 5.93 -1.38
C GLY A 85 28.69 5.74 0.08
N ARG A 86 27.48 6.17 0.45
CA ARG A 86 26.93 6.04 1.81
C ARG A 86 26.13 4.75 1.95
N SER A 87 26.18 4.10 3.11
CA SER A 87 25.41 2.89 3.38
C SER A 87 23.92 3.20 3.52
N VAL A 88 23.08 2.60 2.68
CA VAL A 88 21.61 2.69 2.74
C VAL A 88 21.01 1.73 3.77
N VAL A 89 21.86 0.88 4.37
CA VAL A 89 21.52 -0.04 5.47
C VAL A 89 20.79 0.69 6.60
N MET A 90 21.24 1.90 6.96
CA MET A 90 20.61 2.69 8.02
C MET A 90 19.15 3.05 7.68
N SER A 91 18.87 3.46 6.44
CA SER A 91 17.52 3.80 6.01
C SER A 91 16.61 2.57 5.93
N ILE A 92 17.14 1.42 5.53
CA ILE A 92 16.41 0.14 5.55
C ILE A 92 16.09 -0.30 6.99
N VAL A 93 17.08 -0.22 7.89
CA VAL A 93 16.90 -0.56 9.32
C VAL A 93 15.91 0.38 9.99
N LEU A 94 15.95 1.68 9.67
CA LEU A 94 14.97 2.65 10.15
C LEU A 94 13.56 2.34 9.63
N GLY A 95 13.42 1.99 8.34
CA GLY A 95 12.13 1.59 7.76
C GLY A 95 11.58 0.31 8.40
N ALA A 96 12.41 -0.72 8.55
CA ALA A 96 12.05 -1.96 9.24
C ALA A 96 11.71 -1.72 10.71
N GLY A 97 12.49 -0.88 11.39
CA GLY A 97 12.23 -0.42 12.75
C GLY A 97 10.88 0.28 12.88
N TRP A 98 10.47 1.04 11.86
CA TRP A 98 9.17 1.70 11.86
C TRP A 98 8.02 0.69 11.74
N VAL A 99 8.15 -0.32 10.87
CA VAL A 99 7.16 -1.42 10.78
C VAL A 99 7.01 -2.15 12.11
N VAL A 100 8.13 -2.45 12.78
CA VAL A 100 8.13 -3.11 14.09
C VAL A 100 7.49 -2.23 15.17
N LEU A 101 7.82 -0.94 15.20
CA LEU A 101 7.25 0.02 16.15
C LEU A 101 5.74 0.19 15.97
N VAL A 102 5.23 0.29 14.73
CA VAL A 102 3.78 0.33 14.46
C VAL A 102 3.11 -0.98 14.90
N GLY A 103 3.75 -2.12 14.63
CA GLY A 103 3.27 -3.42 15.09
C GLY A 103 3.18 -3.53 16.62
N ILE A 104 4.20 -3.04 17.34
CA ILE A 104 4.20 -3.01 18.81
C ILE A 104 3.11 -2.07 19.33
N ALA A 105 3.02 -0.86 18.78
CA ALA A 105 2.01 0.13 19.18
C ALA A 105 0.58 -0.42 19.04
N ALA A 106 0.30 -1.16 17.95
CA ALA A 106 -0.97 -1.83 17.74
C ALA A 106 -1.33 -2.78 18.90
N THR A 107 -0.34 -3.57 19.34
CA THR A 107 -0.57 -4.60 20.36
C THR A 107 -0.69 -4.03 21.76
N VAL A 108 0.05 -2.97 22.08
CA VAL A 108 -0.09 -2.25 23.34
C VAL A 108 -1.45 -1.58 23.44
N LEU A 109 -1.91 -0.94 22.36
CA LEU A 109 -3.22 -0.27 22.30
C LEU A 109 -4.40 -1.26 22.24
N GLY A 110 -4.16 -2.48 21.74
CA GLY A 110 -5.10 -3.60 21.82
C GLY A 110 -5.14 -4.33 23.17
N GLY A 111 -4.40 -3.86 24.18
CA GLY A 111 -4.35 -4.46 25.53
C GLY A 111 -3.52 -5.75 25.63
N GLY A 112 -2.69 -6.05 24.63
CA GLY A 112 -1.81 -7.21 24.59
C GLY A 112 -0.40 -6.92 25.12
N SER A 113 0.37 -7.98 25.37
CA SER A 113 1.80 -7.86 25.68
C SER A 113 2.62 -7.75 24.38
N PRO A 114 3.63 -6.85 24.31
CA PRO A 114 4.42 -6.64 23.09
C PRO A 114 5.52 -7.68 22.87
N LEU A 115 5.99 -8.33 23.95
CA LEU A 115 7.07 -9.33 23.92
C LEU A 115 6.79 -10.54 22.99
N PRO A 116 5.59 -11.13 22.96
CA PRO A 116 5.30 -12.27 22.09
C PRO A 116 5.10 -11.89 20.61
N VAL A 117 4.93 -10.61 20.30
CA VAL A 117 4.57 -10.08 18.97
C VAL A 117 5.82 -9.67 18.18
N LEU A 118 6.86 -9.25 18.90
CA LEU A 118 8.17 -8.85 18.36
C LEU A 118 8.73 -9.81 17.30
N PRO A 119 8.80 -11.14 17.53
CA PRO A 119 9.32 -12.06 16.52
C PRO A 119 8.51 -12.02 15.22
N GLY A 120 7.18 -11.93 15.31
CA GLY A 120 6.30 -11.84 14.16
C GLY A 120 6.46 -10.53 13.39
N ALA A 121 6.51 -9.40 14.12
CA ALA A 121 6.69 -8.08 13.52
C ALA A 121 8.05 -7.96 12.80
N VAL A 122 9.13 -8.44 13.42
CA VAL A 122 10.47 -8.47 12.81
C VAL A 122 10.50 -9.36 11.57
N THR A 123 9.82 -10.49 11.60
CA THR A 123 9.76 -11.40 10.44
C THR A 123 9.01 -10.77 9.27
N ILE A 124 7.88 -10.11 9.52
CA ILE A 124 7.13 -9.38 8.48
C ILE A 124 7.98 -8.25 7.89
N ALA A 125 8.64 -7.46 8.74
CA ALA A 125 9.54 -6.40 8.30
C ALA A 125 10.70 -6.96 7.46
N GLY A 126 11.31 -8.07 7.88
CA GLY A 126 12.37 -8.76 7.15
C GLY A 126 11.91 -9.29 5.78
N LEU A 127 10.72 -9.91 5.72
CA LEU A 127 10.13 -10.37 4.46
C LEU A 127 9.80 -9.20 3.52
N ALA A 128 9.30 -8.08 4.04
CA ALA A 128 9.06 -6.87 3.26
C ALA A 128 10.38 -6.29 2.70
N CYS A 129 11.44 -6.22 3.53
CA CYS A 129 12.76 -5.80 3.07
C CYS A 129 13.32 -6.75 2.01
N ALA A 130 13.17 -8.07 2.19
CA ALA A 130 13.62 -9.06 1.22
C ALA A 130 12.89 -8.91 -0.12
N ALA A 131 11.57 -8.73 -0.10
CA ALA A 131 10.76 -8.50 -1.31
C ALA A 131 11.16 -7.19 -2.03
N TYR A 132 11.37 -6.12 -1.27
CA TYR A 132 11.82 -4.83 -1.81
C TYR A 132 13.22 -4.94 -2.45
N PHE A 133 14.11 -5.66 -1.79
CA PHE A 133 15.47 -5.87 -2.26
C PHE A 133 15.53 -6.76 -3.51
N LEU A 134 14.70 -7.81 -3.58
CA LEU A 134 14.52 -8.63 -4.79
C LEU A 134 13.97 -7.79 -5.97
N SER A 135 13.00 -6.91 -5.70
CA SER A 135 12.43 -6.01 -6.71
C SER A 135 13.46 -5.00 -7.25
N SER A 136 14.50 -4.68 -6.47
CA SER A 136 15.55 -3.70 -6.83
C SER A 136 16.60 -4.24 -7.83
N GLN A 137 16.50 -5.49 -8.29
CA GLN A 137 17.40 -6.03 -9.31
C GLN A 137 17.16 -5.34 -10.66
N LYS A 138 18.20 -4.91 -11.38
CA LYS A 138 18.10 -4.12 -12.63
C LYS A 138 17.24 -4.78 -13.71
N LEU A 139 17.32 -6.10 -13.86
CA LEU A 139 16.48 -6.86 -14.80
C LEU A 139 15.00 -6.79 -14.40
N ILE A 140 14.70 -6.92 -13.11
CA ILE A 140 13.33 -6.93 -12.58
C ILE A 140 12.73 -5.51 -12.62
N HIS A 141 13.54 -4.51 -12.29
CA HIS A 141 13.18 -3.10 -12.43
C HIS A 141 12.99 -2.69 -13.91
N TYR A 142 13.72 -3.31 -14.85
CA TYR A 142 13.50 -3.09 -16.29
C TYR A 142 12.14 -3.63 -16.77
N TYR A 143 11.71 -4.77 -16.25
CA TYR A 143 10.35 -5.30 -16.49
C TYR A 143 9.27 -4.63 -15.62
N ASN A 144 9.60 -3.55 -14.92
CA ASN A 144 8.74 -2.81 -13.99
C ASN A 144 8.13 -3.66 -12.85
N LEU A 145 8.58 -4.89 -12.62
CA LEU A 145 7.97 -5.80 -11.64
C LEU A 145 8.11 -5.22 -10.21
N GLU A 146 7.02 -4.60 -9.76
CA GLU A 146 6.99 -3.87 -8.51
C GLU A 146 7.14 -4.79 -7.29
N TYR A 147 7.59 -4.20 -6.18
CA TYR A 147 7.77 -4.90 -4.90
C TYR A 147 6.51 -5.60 -4.36
N PRO A 148 5.26 -5.15 -4.59
CA PRO A 148 4.07 -5.87 -4.11
C PRO A 148 3.92 -7.25 -4.75
N LEU A 149 4.29 -7.41 -6.03
CA LEU A 149 4.22 -8.69 -6.72
C LEU A 149 5.19 -9.71 -6.10
N TRP A 150 6.41 -9.27 -5.78
CA TRP A 150 7.40 -10.09 -5.08
C TRP A 150 6.97 -10.44 -3.66
N ALA A 151 6.37 -9.50 -2.94
CA ALA A 151 5.82 -9.78 -1.61
C ALA A 151 4.72 -10.84 -1.66
N LEU A 152 3.83 -10.77 -2.66
CA LEU A 152 2.77 -11.77 -2.87
C LEU A 152 3.35 -13.12 -3.26
N ALA A 153 4.30 -13.16 -4.21
CA ALA A 153 4.93 -14.40 -4.66
C ALA A 153 5.67 -15.11 -3.53
N VAL A 154 6.47 -14.39 -2.75
CA VAL A 154 7.18 -14.94 -1.59
C VAL A 154 6.19 -15.41 -0.51
N GLY A 155 5.16 -14.62 -0.23
CA GLY A 155 4.11 -14.99 0.73
C GLY A 155 3.37 -16.26 0.33
N LEU A 156 3.02 -16.39 -0.96
CA LEU A 156 2.37 -17.58 -1.51
C LEU A 156 3.29 -18.80 -1.44
N LEU A 157 4.57 -18.63 -1.79
CA LEU A 157 5.56 -19.70 -1.76
C LEU A 157 5.75 -20.23 -0.34
N ILE A 158 5.94 -19.36 0.65
CA ILE A 158 6.09 -19.75 2.06
C ILE A 158 4.81 -20.43 2.56
N GLY A 159 3.63 -19.87 2.25
CA GLY A 159 2.34 -20.41 2.65
C GLY A 159 2.06 -21.82 2.11
N ASN A 160 2.55 -22.14 0.91
CA ASN A 160 2.35 -23.46 0.27
C ASN A 160 3.46 -24.48 0.57
N THR A 161 4.63 -24.05 1.05
CA THR A 161 5.78 -24.96 1.27
C THR A 161 5.99 -25.31 2.75
N VAL A 162 6.21 -24.31 3.59
CA VAL A 162 6.59 -24.49 5.01
C VAL A 162 5.39 -24.29 5.94
N GLY A 163 4.38 -23.55 5.47
CA GLY A 163 3.26 -23.13 6.30
C GLY A 163 3.66 -22.05 7.31
N VAL A 164 2.66 -21.48 7.99
CA VAL A 164 2.86 -20.38 8.95
C VAL A 164 3.07 -20.95 10.35
N PRO A 165 4.25 -20.79 10.97
CA PRO A 165 4.51 -21.33 12.30
C PRO A 165 3.70 -20.58 13.37
N GLY A 166 3.34 -21.26 14.47
CA GLY A 166 2.42 -20.73 15.48
C GLY A 166 2.88 -19.46 16.23
N TRP A 167 4.17 -19.14 16.21
CA TRP A 167 4.69 -17.87 16.73
C TRP A 167 4.42 -16.70 15.78
N LEU A 168 4.35 -16.95 14.46
CA LEU A 168 3.97 -15.96 13.45
C LEU A 168 2.46 -15.69 13.47
N ALA A 169 1.67 -16.61 14.02
CA ALA A 169 0.25 -16.37 14.30
C ALA A 169 0.01 -15.29 15.39
N ARG A 170 1.05 -14.92 16.17
CA ARG A 170 1.01 -13.81 17.14
C ARG A 170 1.51 -12.49 16.53
N ALA A 171 1.78 -12.45 15.23
CA ALA A 171 2.16 -11.22 14.54
C ALA A 171 1.04 -10.17 14.57
N PRO A 172 1.36 -8.88 14.32
CA PRO A 172 0.35 -7.84 14.19
C PRO A 172 -0.70 -8.25 13.15
N SER A 173 -1.97 -7.94 13.39
CA SER A 173 -3.05 -8.28 12.47
C SER A 173 -2.82 -7.61 11.12
N GLY A 174 -2.86 -8.42 10.03
CA GLY A 174 -2.68 -7.90 8.67
C GLY A 174 -3.69 -6.80 8.33
N GLU A 175 -4.91 -6.92 8.84
CA GLU A 175 -5.96 -5.90 8.72
C GLU A 175 -5.55 -4.56 9.35
N PHE A 176 -4.91 -4.57 10.53
CA PHE A 176 -4.42 -3.36 11.17
C PHE A 176 -3.29 -2.70 10.38
N LEU A 177 -2.32 -3.50 9.90
CA LEU A 177 -1.20 -2.99 9.11
C LEU A 177 -1.70 -2.41 7.76
N ILE A 178 -2.65 -3.06 7.10
CA ILE A 178 -3.24 -2.57 5.85
C ILE A 178 -4.02 -1.27 6.10
N LYS A 179 -4.85 -1.19 7.16
CA LYS A 179 -5.59 0.02 7.50
C LYS A 179 -4.67 1.19 7.82
N THR A 180 -3.66 0.96 8.66
CA THR A 180 -2.68 1.99 9.03
C THR A 180 -1.85 2.43 7.82
N GLY A 181 -1.43 1.48 6.99
CA GLY A 181 -0.71 1.74 5.74
C GLY A 181 -1.54 2.58 4.76
N LEU A 182 -2.83 2.29 4.60
CA LEU A 182 -3.72 3.07 3.73
C LEU A 182 -3.93 4.50 4.24
N VAL A 183 -4.03 4.71 5.55
CA VAL A 183 -4.11 6.07 6.14
C VAL A 183 -2.81 6.84 5.91
N ILE A 184 -1.65 6.23 6.15
CA ILE A 184 -0.35 6.86 5.94
C ILE A 184 -0.12 7.15 4.45
N PHE A 185 -0.40 6.18 3.57
CA PHE A 185 -0.25 6.33 2.13
C PHE A 185 -1.18 7.41 1.57
N GLY A 186 -2.43 7.43 2.03
CA GLY A 186 -3.38 8.48 1.73
C GLY A 186 -2.85 9.84 2.16
N ALA A 187 -2.28 9.96 3.36
CA ALA A 187 -1.73 11.21 3.80
C ALA A 187 -0.47 11.64 3.02
N GLU A 188 0.43 10.72 2.69
CA GLU A 188 1.64 11.06 1.93
C GLU A 188 1.28 11.52 0.51
N VAL A 189 0.53 10.69 -0.22
CA VAL A 189 0.25 10.92 -1.63
C VAL A 189 -0.80 12.00 -1.84
N LEU A 190 -1.89 11.98 -1.06
CA LEU A 190 -2.97 12.95 -1.25
C LEU A 190 -2.53 14.34 -0.85
N PHE A 191 -1.84 14.54 0.29
CA PHE A 191 -1.37 15.88 0.67
C PHE A 191 -0.27 16.38 -0.28
N GLY A 192 0.65 15.52 -0.72
CA GLY A 192 1.67 15.90 -1.70
C GLY A 192 1.05 16.39 -3.01
N ARG A 193 0.14 15.59 -3.59
CA ARG A 193 -0.57 15.96 -4.82
C ARG A 193 -1.52 17.14 -4.64
N LEU A 194 -2.18 17.26 -3.49
CA LEU A 194 -3.04 18.40 -3.19
C LEU A 194 -2.24 19.71 -3.10
N LEU A 195 -1.03 19.68 -2.56
CA LEU A 195 -0.17 20.87 -2.49
C LEU A 195 0.44 21.23 -3.85
N GLU A 196 0.78 20.22 -4.67
CA GLU A 196 1.32 20.42 -6.03
C GLU A 196 0.26 20.93 -7.01
N LEU A 197 -0.89 20.25 -7.08
CA LEU A 197 -1.96 20.54 -8.03
C LEU A 197 -2.99 21.54 -7.50
N GLY A 198 -3.03 21.79 -6.18
CA GLY A 198 -3.95 22.74 -5.55
C GLY A 198 -5.42 22.39 -5.78
N LEU A 199 -6.24 23.45 -5.87
CA LEU A 199 -7.67 23.35 -6.13
C LEU A 199 -8.02 22.64 -7.46
N PRO A 200 -7.30 22.85 -8.59
CA PRO A 200 -7.54 22.12 -9.83
C PRO A 200 -7.45 20.59 -9.68
N GLY A 201 -6.47 20.08 -8.93
CA GLY A 201 -6.35 18.63 -8.70
C GLY A 201 -7.54 18.06 -7.95
N LEU A 202 -7.99 18.77 -6.90
CA LEU A 202 -9.16 18.38 -6.10
C LEU A 202 -10.44 18.40 -6.94
N MET A 203 -10.68 19.46 -7.71
CA MET A 203 -11.86 19.56 -8.59
C MET A 203 -11.88 18.45 -9.64
N THR A 204 -10.72 18.12 -10.20
CA THR A 204 -10.60 17.04 -11.19
C THR A 204 -10.93 15.70 -10.56
N SER A 205 -10.37 15.35 -9.40
CA SER A 205 -10.70 14.09 -8.73
C SER A 205 -12.17 14.03 -8.31
N TRP A 206 -12.71 15.15 -7.83
CA TRP A 206 -14.12 15.25 -7.43
C TRP A 206 -15.09 15.05 -8.60
N LEU A 207 -14.73 15.50 -9.80
CA LEU A 207 -15.56 15.35 -11.00
C LEU A 207 -15.33 14.00 -11.69
N VAL A 208 -14.08 13.61 -11.90
CA VAL A 208 -13.70 12.42 -12.67
C VAL A 208 -14.14 11.15 -11.96
N THR A 209 -13.95 11.04 -10.65
CA THR A 209 -14.33 9.83 -9.90
C THR A 209 -15.81 9.45 -10.07
N PRO A 210 -16.80 10.33 -9.79
CA PRO A 210 -18.21 9.97 -10.00
C PRO A 210 -18.56 9.78 -11.47
N VAL A 211 -17.94 10.53 -12.39
CA VAL A 211 -18.17 10.36 -13.84
C VAL A 211 -17.75 8.97 -14.29
N VAL A 212 -16.53 8.54 -13.93
CA VAL A 212 -16.01 7.20 -14.29
C VAL A 212 -16.83 6.11 -13.59
N LEU A 213 -17.20 6.29 -12.33
CA LEU A 213 -18.03 5.33 -11.60
C LEU A 213 -19.40 5.14 -12.26
N ILE A 214 -20.10 6.24 -12.58
CA ILE A 214 -21.42 6.19 -13.22
C ILE A 214 -21.32 5.62 -14.64
N ALA A 215 -20.33 6.05 -15.41
CA ALA A 215 -20.14 5.61 -16.79
C ALA A 215 -19.83 4.10 -16.86
N THR A 216 -18.91 3.62 -16.03
CA THR A 216 -18.56 2.19 -15.98
C THR A 216 -19.73 1.34 -15.46
N TYR A 217 -20.48 1.83 -14.47
CA TYR A 217 -21.65 1.11 -13.96
C TYR A 217 -22.74 1.03 -15.02
N TRP A 218 -23.01 2.14 -15.71
CA TRP A 218 -23.97 2.18 -16.80
C TRP A 218 -23.56 1.25 -17.94
N PHE A 219 -22.28 1.24 -18.30
CA PHE A 219 -21.72 0.34 -19.31
C PHE A 219 -21.86 -1.14 -18.91
N GLY A 220 -21.52 -1.51 -17.68
CA GLY A 220 -21.65 -2.88 -17.18
C GLY A 220 -23.09 -3.39 -17.17
N VAL A 221 -24.05 -2.50 -16.87
CA VAL A 221 -25.47 -2.83 -16.83
C VAL A 221 -26.08 -2.88 -18.23
N HIS A 222 -25.88 -1.86 -19.06
CA HIS A 222 -26.62 -1.69 -20.32
C HIS A 222 -25.93 -2.34 -21.51
N VAL A 223 -24.59 -2.30 -21.56
CA VAL A 223 -23.83 -2.85 -22.69
C VAL A 223 -23.49 -4.32 -22.44
N LEU A 224 -22.86 -4.61 -21.30
CA LEU A 224 -22.45 -5.99 -20.94
C LEU A 224 -23.60 -6.84 -20.38
N ARG A 225 -24.75 -6.23 -20.06
CA ARG A 225 -25.97 -6.90 -19.55
C ARG A 225 -25.70 -7.85 -18.39
N ILE A 226 -24.79 -7.47 -17.48
CA ILE A 226 -24.47 -8.28 -16.30
C ILE A 226 -25.69 -8.29 -15.37
N PRO A 227 -26.21 -9.47 -14.97
CA PRO A 227 -27.44 -9.57 -14.19
C PRO A 227 -27.31 -9.07 -12.74
N SER A 228 -26.10 -9.16 -12.15
CA SER A 228 -25.81 -8.74 -10.78
C SER A 228 -25.42 -7.27 -10.71
N ARG A 229 -26.34 -6.42 -10.22
CA ARG A 229 -26.08 -4.98 -10.00
C ARG A 229 -24.99 -4.72 -8.96
N SER A 230 -24.92 -5.55 -7.92
CA SER A 230 -23.89 -5.52 -6.88
C SER A 230 -22.50 -5.70 -7.47
N LEU A 231 -22.30 -6.72 -8.31
CA LEU A 231 -21.03 -6.97 -8.99
C LEU A 231 -20.62 -5.78 -9.88
N CYS A 232 -21.54 -5.25 -10.69
CA CYS A 232 -21.25 -4.08 -11.53
C CYS A 232 -20.82 -2.88 -10.68
N MET A 233 -21.49 -2.62 -9.56
CA MET A 233 -21.13 -1.51 -8.69
C MET A 233 -19.77 -1.71 -8.02
N VAL A 234 -19.45 -2.93 -7.58
CA VAL A 234 -18.14 -3.27 -6.99
C VAL A 234 -17.01 -3.13 -8.02
N ILE A 235 -17.19 -3.63 -9.25
CA ILE A 235 -16.20 -3.50 -10.33
C ILE A 235 -16.04 -2.02 -10.74
N SER A 236 -17.14 -1.28 -10.83
CA SER A 236 -17.09 0.15 -11.13
C SER A 236 -16.34 0.94 -10.08
N ALA A 237 -16.59 0.67 -8.79
CA ALA A 237 -15.89 1.33 -7.69
C ALA A 237 -14.40 0.97 -7.67
N ASP A 238 -14.07 -0.30 -7.90
CA ASP A 238 -12.69 -0.79 -8.02
C ASP A 238 -11.91 -0.05 -9.13
N MET A 239 -12.51 0.09 -10.32
CA MET A 239 -11.88 0.75 -11.47
C MET A 239 -11.82 2.28 -11.36
N SER A 240 -12.68 2.90 -10.53
CA SER A 240 -12.74 4.36 -10.40
C SER A 240 -11.97 4.91 -9.19
N VAL A 241 -11.71 4.09 -8.16
CA VAL A 241 -11.06 4.53 -6.91
C VAL A 241 -10.20 3.40 -6.35
N CYS A 242 -8.92 3.67 -6.08
CA CYS A 242 -7.93 2.85 -5.34
C CYS A 242 -7.99 1.30 -5.44
N GLY A 243 -8.67 0.72 -6.43
CA GLY A 243 -8.80 -0.72 -6.66
C GLY A 243 -9.50 -1.46 -5.52
N VAL A 244 -8.80 -2.47 -5.01
CA VAL A 244 -9.31 -3.51 -4.11
C VAL A 244 -9.93 -2.93 -2.83
N SER A 245 -9.42 -1.80 -2.32
CA SER A 245 -9.96 -1.16 -1.11
C SER A 245 -11.37 -0.60 -1.33
N ALA A 246 -11.61 0.03 -2.50
CA ALA A 246 -12.92 0.52 -2.87
C ALA A 246 -13.88 -0.66 -3.15
N ALA A 247 -13.38 -1.74 -3.76
CA ALA A 247 -14.17 -2.96 -4.00
C ALA A 247 -14.70 -3.57 -2.69
N ILE A 248 -13.85 -3.69 -1.66
CA ILE A 248 -14.25 -4.24 -0.35
C ILE A 248 -15.29 -3.33 0.33
N ALA A 249 -15.05 -2.02 0.34
CA ALA A 249 -15.97 -1.06 0.97
C ALA A 249 -17.34 -1.03 0.29
N THR A 250 -17.36 -1.03 -1.05
CA THR A 250 -18.62 -1.06 -1.82
C THR A 250 -19.32 -2.41 -1.76
N ALA A 251 -18.57 -3.52 -1.70
CA ALA A 251 -19.17 -4.84 -1.48
C ALA A 251 -19.91 -4.93 -0.15
N ALA A 252 -19.36 -4.34 0.91
CA ALA A 252 -20.03 -4.23 2.21
C ALA A 252 -21.29 -3.35 2.14
N ALA A 253 -21.22 -2.19 1.47
CA ALA A 253 -22.34 -1.27 1.32
C ALA A 253 -23.49 -1.84 0.47
N CYS A 254 -23.17 -2.54 -0.62
CA CYS A 254 -24.14 -3.12 -1.55
C CYS A 254 -24.58 -4.54 -1.16
N ARG A 255 -24.06 -5.10 -0.06
CA ARG A 255 -24.26 -6.50 0.36
C ARG A 255 -23.96 -7.49 -0.77
N ALA A 256 -22.85 -7.27 -1.48
CA ALA A 256 -22.40 -8.14 -2.55
C ALA A 256 -22.02 -9.52 -1.99
N LYS A 257 -22.15 -10.56 -2.83
CA LYS A 257 -21.74 -11.92 -2.44
C LYS A 257 -20.22 -12.01 -2.38
N LYS A 258 -19.70 -12.92 -1.53
CA LYS A 258 -18.25 -13.18 -1.44
C LYS A 258 -17.64 -13.60 -2.78
N GLU A 259 -18.40 -14.35 -3.58
CA GLU A 259 -18.03 -14.77 -4.94
C GLU A 259 -17.86 -13.55 -5.86
N GLU A 260 -18.77 -12.56 -5.78
CA GLU A 260 -18.74 -11.35 -6.60
C GLU A 260 -17.55 -10.46 -6.23
N LEU A 261 -17.25 -10.31 -4.94
CA LEU A 261 -16.07 -9.60 -4.46
C LEU A 261 -14.78 -10.27 -4.94
N SER A 262 -14.67 -11.59 -4.80
CA SER A 262 -13.48 -12.32 -5.26
C SER A 262 -13.29 -12.22 -6.77
N LEU A 263 -14.38 -12.21 -7.54
CA LEU A 263 -14.33 -12.05 -9.00
C LEU A 263 -13.86 -10.65 -9.39
N ALA A 264 -14.38 -9.60 -8.73
CA ALA A 264 -13.96 -8.23 -8.97
C ALA A 264 -12.46 -8.03 -8.70
N ILE A 265 -11.97 -8.54 -7.57
CA ILE A 265 -10.54 -8.46 -7.20
C ILE A 265 -9.68 -9.22 -8.22
N GLY A 266 -10.09 -10.43 -8.62
CA GLY A 266 -9.37 -11.22 -9.61
C GLY A 266 -9.28 -10.52 -10.97
N LEU A 267 -10.38 -9.90 -11.42
CA LEU A 267 -10.42 -9.11 -12.66
C LEU A 267 -9.51 -7.89 -12.58
N SER A 268 -9.53 -7.17 -11.44
CA SER A 268 -8.68 -6.00 -11.19
C SER A 268 -7.20 -6.34 -11.28
N LEU A 269 -6.78 -7.44 -10.64
CA LEU A 269 -5.39 -7.91 -10.66
C LEU A 269 -4.98 -8.35 -12.07
N ALA A 270 -5.84 -9.08 -12.79
CA ALA A 270 -5.56 -9.50 -14.16
C ALA A 270 -5.40 -8.29 -15.09
N PHE A 271 -6.28 -7.28 -14.96
CA PHE A 271 -6.21 -6.05 -15.74
C PHE A 271 -4.95 -5.22 -15.40
N THR A 272 -4.57 -5.17 -14.12
CA THR A 272 -3.34 -4.50 -13.68
C THR A 272 -2.11 -5.12 -14.33
N VAL A 273 -2.00 -6.45 -14.31
CA VAL A 273 -0.89 -7.17 -14.97
C VAL A 273 -0.89 -6.91 -16.48
N LEU A 274 -2.07 -6.92 -17.12
CA LEU A 274 -2.19 -6.63 -18.54
C LEU A 274 -1.74 -5.21 -18.89
N MET A 275 -2.20 -4.21 -18.15
CA MET A 275 -1.83 -2.81 -18.35
C MET A 275 -0.35 -2.56 -18.08
N MET A 276 0.21 -3.21 -17.06
CA MET A 276 1.63 -3.12 -16.75
C MET A 276 2.52 -3.62 -17.89
N VAL A 277 2.08 -4.63 -18.62
CA VAL A 277 2.78 -5.15 -19.81
C VAL A 277 2.45 -4.32 -21.06
N ALA A 278 1.22 -3.84 -21.21
CA ALA A 278 0.75 -3.14 -22.41
C ALA A 278 1.14 -1.65 -22.45
N MET A 279 1.28 -0.98 -21.31
CA MET A 279 1.55 0.45 -21.24
C MET A 279 2.96 0.83 -21.73
N PRO A 280 4.06 0.15 -21.35
CA PRO A 280 5.39 0.49 -21.86
C PRO A 280 5.51 0.51 -23.40
N PRO A 281 5.03 -0.51 -24.15
CA PRO A 281 5.07 -0.47 -25.62
C PRO A 281 4.10 0.55 -26.21
N PHE A 282 2.97 0.84 -25.56
CA PHE A 282 2.05 1.88 -26.00
C PHE A 282 2.66 3.29 -25.90
N ILE A 283 3.41 3.57 -24.84
CA ILE A 283 4.15 4.83 -24.68
C ILE A 283 5.24 4.95 -25.76
N ALA A 284 6.00 3.87 -26.00
CA ALA A 284 7.01 3.84 -27.05
C ALA A 284 6.42 4.05 -28.46
N TRP A 285 5.21 3.57 -28.71
CA TRP A 285 4.52 3.73 -29.99
C TRP A 285 3.88 5.12 -30.16
N SER A 286 3.34 5.70 -29.08
CA SER A 286 2.64 6.99 -29.11
C SER A 286 3.58 8.20 -29.14
N GLY A 287 4.89 8.00 -28.99
CA GLY A 287 5.89 9.07 -29.08
C GLY A 287 5.77 10.12 -27.99
N MET A 288 5.10 9.81 -26.87
CA MET A 288 5.08 10.67 -25.70
C MET A 288 6.46 10.59 -25.02
N ASP A 289 7.09 11.74 -24.81
CA ASP A 289 8.38 11.81 -24.11
C ASP A 289 8.28 11.16 -22.72
N GLN A 290 9.32 10.41 -22.35
CA GLN A 290 9.43 9.68 -21.08
C GLN A 290 9.66 10.60 -19.88
#